data_AF-G3V3Y9-F1
#
_entry.id   AF-G3V3Y9-F1
#
_cell.length_a   1.000
_cell.length_b   1.000
_cell.length_c   1.000
_cell.angle_alpha   90.00
_cell.angle_beta   90.00
_cell.angle_gamma   90.00
#
_symmetry.space_group_name_H-M   'P 1'
#
loop_
_entity.id
_entity.type
_entity.pdbx_description
1 polymer ?
#
loop_
_entity_poly.entity_id
_entity_poly.type
_entity_poly.pdbx_seq_one_letter_code
_entity_poly.pdbx_strand_id
1 'polypeptide(L)'
;MWLYLAAFVGLYYLLHWYRERQVVSHLQDKYVFITGCDSGFGNLLARQLDARGLRVLAACLTEKGAEQLRGQTSDRLETVTLDVTKME
;
A
#
# COMPACT_ATOMS: atom_id res chain seq x y z
N MET A 1 -28.84 31.72 13.45
CA MET A 1 -27.69 31.82 12.51
C MET A 1 -26.51 30.94 12.96
N TRP A 2 -25.94 31.17 14.14
CA TRP A 2 -24.76 30.44 14.65
C TRP A 2 -24.95 28.92 14.83
N LEU A 3 -26.14 28.47 15.24
CA LEU A 3 -26.44 27.03 15.37
C LEU A 3 -26.39 26.29 14.02
N TYR A 4 -26.89 26.92 12.95
CA TYR A 4 -26.81 26.35 11.60
C TYR A 4 -25.37 26.29 11.10
N LEU A 5 -24.56 27.31 11.39
CA LEU A 5 -23.12 27.34 11.08
C LEU A 5 -22.37 26.23 11.82
N ALA A 6 -22.61 26.06 13.12
CA ALA A 6 -22.00 24.99 13.92
C ALA A 6 -22.41 23.59 13.42
N ALA A 7 -23.69 23.40 13.07
CA ALA A 7 -24.17 22.15 12.50
C ALA A 7 -23.50 21.84 11.15
N PHE A 8 -23.33 22.84 10.29
CA PHE A 8 -22.67 22.66 8.99
C PHE A 8 -21.19 22.30 9.14
N VAL A 9 -20.48 22.94 10.09
CA VAL A 9 -19.09 22.63 10.41
C VAL A 9 -18.97 21.22 11.01
N GLY A 10 -19.85 20.84 11.93
CA GLY A 10 -19.90 19.48 12.48
C GLY A 10 -20.15 18.42 11.42
N LEU A 11 -21.11 18.68 10.51
CA LEU A 11 -21.39 17.80 9.38
C LEU A 11 -20.17 17.69 8.44
N TYR A 12 -19.49 18.80 8.15
CA TYR A 12 -18.28 18.81 7.34
C TYR A 12 -17.19 17.93 7.97
N TYR A 13 -16.90 18.08 9.26
CA TYR A 13 -15.92 17.25 9.95
C TYR A 13 -16.32 15.77 9.98
N LEU A 14 -17.61 15.47 10.18
CA LEU A 14 -18.11 14.10 10.18
C LEU A 14 -17.98 13.44 8.80
N LEU A 15 -18.33 14.17 7.73
CA LEU A 15 -18.16 13.71 6.36
C LEU A 15 -16.69 13.55 5.98
N HIS A 16 -15.84 14.48 6.41
CA HIS A 16 -14.38 14.41 6.21
C HIS A 16 -13.81 13.16 6.88
N TRP A 17 -14.14 12.95 8.15
CA TRP A 17 -13.72 11.78 8.93
C TRP A 17 -14.21 10.47 8.33
N TYR A 18 -15.46 10.43 7.86
CA TYR A 18 -16.01 9.24 7.20
C TYR A 18 -15.29 8.93 5.88
N ARG A 19 -14.97 9.94 5.08
CA ARG A 19 -14.24 9.77 3.81
C ARG A 19 -12.80 9.30 4.03
N GLU A 20 -12.10 9.83 5.02
CA GLU A 20 -10.73 9.39 5.35
C GLU A 20 -10.67 7.95 5.86
N ARG A 21 -11.75 7.46 6.49
CA ARG A 21 -11.84 6.09 7.01
C ARG A 21 -12.29 5.05 6.00
N GLN A 22 -12.48 5.42 4.74
CA GLN A 22 -12.82 4.47 3.68
C GLN A 22 -11.66 3.49 3.48
N VAL A 23 -11.84 2.24 3.91
CA VAL A 23 -10.91 1.15 3.63
C VAL A 23 -11.26 0.54 2.29
N VAL A 24 -10.25 0.28 1.46
CA VAL A 24 -10.44 -0.36 0.16
C VAL A 24 -10.99 -1.78 0.37
N SER A 25 -12.17 -2.05 -0.17
CA SER A 25 -12.75 -3.39 -0.20
C SER A 25 -12.16 -4.23 -1.34
N HIS A 26 -12.33 -5.56 -1.27
CA HIS A 26 -11.88 -6.51 -2.30
C HIS A 26 -10.39 -6.38 -2.64
N LEU A 27 -9.55 -6.45 -1.61
CA LEU A 27 -8.10 -6.33 -1.74
C LEU A 27 -7.48 -7.43 -2.64
N GLN A 28 -8.10 -8.61 -2.71
CA GLN A 28 -7.62 -9.76 -3.50
C GLN A 28 -7.72 -9.53 -5.01
N ASP A 29 -8.65 -8.69 -5.45
CA ASP A 29 -8.89 -8.38 -6.87
C ASP A 29 -8.03 -7.20 -7.35
N LYS A 30 -7.20 -6.65 -6.47
CA LYS A 30 -6.37 -5.47 -6.72
C LYS A 30 -4.90 -5.83 -6.63
N TYR A 31 -4.12 -5.09 -7.41
CA TYR A 31 -2.67 -5.14 -7.38
C TYR A 31 -2.12 -3.82 -6.86
N VAL A 32 -1.02 -3.91 -6.10
CA VAL A 32 -0.19 -2.76 -5.73
C VAL A 32 1.21 -2.97 -6.26
N PHE A 33 1.80 -1.91 -6.82
CA PHE A 33 3.20 -1.88 -7.18
C PHE A 33 3.95 -1.04 -6.15
N ILE A 34 4.98 -1.61 -5.52
CA ILE A 34 5.76 -0.96 -4.45
C ILE A 34 7.21 -0.92 -4.90
N THR A 35 7.81 0.27 -4.96
CA THR A 35 9.25 0.44 -5.21
C THR A 35 10.05 0.48 -3.92
N GLY A 36 11.32 0.10 -3.97
CA GLY A 36 12.22 0.18 -2.81
C GLY A 36 11.94 -0.93 -1.78
N CYS A 37 11.73 -2.16 -2.26
CA CYS A 37 11.34 -3.30 -1.44
C CYS A 37 12.51 -4.12 -0.88
N ASP A 38 13.77 -3.76 -1.15
CA ASP A 38 14.95 -4.49 -0.64
C ASP A 38 15.00 -4.50 0.89
N SER A 39 14.60 -3.41 1.55
CA SER A 39 14.65 -3.27 3.00
C SER A 39 13.70 -2.20 3.55
N GLY A 40 13.72 -2.00 4.87
CA GLY A 40 13.00 -0.90 5.53
C GLY A 40 11.49 -0.91 5.31
N PHE A 41 10.90 0.26 5.12
CA PHE A 41 9.45 0.44 5.06
C PHE A 41 8.80 -0.23 3.84
N GLY A 42 9.43 -0.15 2.66
CA GLY A 42 8.89 -0.78 1.44
C GLY A 42 8.78 -2.30 1.59
N ASN A 43 9.81 -2.92 2.18
CA ASN A 43 9.81 -4.34 2.48
C ASN A 43 8.70 -4.72 3.50
N LEU A 44 8.62 -3.99 4.62
CA LEU A 44 7.61 -4.24 5.64
C LEU A 44 6.19 -4.05 5.11
N LEU A 45 5.96 -3.03 4.28
CA LEU A 45 4.67 -2.76 3.65
C LEU A 45 4.28 -3.89 2.69
N ALA A 46 5.20 -4.33 1.84
CA ALA A 46 4.96 -5.44 0.90
C ALA A 46 4.53 -6.71 1.65
N ARG A 47 5.23 -7.06 2.72
CA ARG A 47 4.89 -8.20 3.59
C ARG A 47 3.56 -8.05 4.29
N GLN A 48 3.25 -6.85 4.81
CA GLN A 48 1.96 -6.59 5.46
C GLN A 48 0.78 -6.68 4.49
N LEU A 49 0.94 -6.22 3.25
CA LEU A 49 -0.11 -6.27 2.24
C LEU A 49 -0.32 -7.69 1.69
N ASP A 50 0.77 -8.43 1.47
CA ASP A 50 0.71 -9.85 1.13
C ASP A 50 0.00 -10.68 2.21
N ALA A 51 0.32 -10.43 3.49
CA ALA A 51 -0.33 -11.09 4.63
C ALA A 51 -1.83 -10.73 4.75
N ARG A 52 -2.24 -9.55 4.28
CA ARG A 52 -3.65 -9.14 4.18
C ARG A 52 -4.36 -9.71 2.95
N GLY A 53 -3.67 -10.49 2.12
CA GLY A 53 -4.23 -11.16 0.95
C GLY A 53 -4.26 -10.30 -0.32
N LEU A 54 -3.60 -9.14 -0.33
CA LEU A 54 -3.49 -8.30 -1.52
C LEU A 54 -2.40 -8.87 -2.46
N ARG A 55 -2.54 -8.66 -3.77
CA ARG A 55 -1.51 -9.05 -4.74
C ARG A 55 -0.49 -7.92 -4.86
N VAL A 56 0.79 -8.25 -4.64
CA VAL A 56 1.85 -7.25 -4.53
C VAL A 56 2.89 -7.50 -5.61
N LEU A 57 3.22 -6.45 -6.36
CA LEU A 57 4.34 -6.41 -7.27
C LEU A 57 5.44 -5.58 -6.60
N ALA A 58 6.44 -6.24 -6.04
CA ALA A 58 7.50 -5.62 -5.25
C ALA A 58 8.74 -5.35 -6.11
N ALA A 59 9.05 -4.09 -6.35
CA ALA A 59 10.25 -3.65 -7.05
C ALA A 59 11.43 -3.50 -6.07
N CYS A 60 12.45 -4.34 -6.27
CA CYS A 60 13.71 -4.32 -5.54
C CYS A 60 14.84 -3.84 -6.46
N LEU A 61 15.81 -3.11 -5.93
CA LEU A 61 17.02 -2.73 -6.63
C LEU A 61 17.98 -3.92 -6.81
N THR A 62 17.95 -4.89 -5.90
CA THR A 62 18.87 -6.03 -5.90
C THR A 62 18.14 -7.37 -5.97
N GLU A 63 18.72 -8.33 -6.69
CA GLU A 63 18.24 -9.72 -6.75
C GLU A 63 18.20 -10.37 -5.37
N LYS A 64 19.22 -10.11 -4.54
CA LYS A 64 19.28 -10.63 -3.16
C LYS A 64 18.10 -10.13 -2.32
N GLY A 65 17.75 -8.85 -2.45
CA GLY A 65 16.60 -8.25 -1.77
C GLY A 65 15.28 -8.86 -2.25
N ALA A 66 15.14 -9.05 -3.56
CA ALA A 66 14.00 -9.73 -4.17
C ALA A 66 13.84 -11.17 -3.66
N GLU A 67 14.89 -11.99 -3.72
CA GLU A 67 14.85 -13.39 -3.26
C GLU A 67 14.53 -13.50 -1.77
N GLN A 68 15.13 -12.63 -0.94
CA GLN A 68 14.85 -12.61 0.49
C GLN A 68 13.39 -12.24 0.77
N LEU A 69 12.84 -11.25 0.08
CA LEU A 69 11.43 -10.85 0.23
C LEU A 69 10.50 -11.97 -0.24
N ARG A 70 10.78 -12.58 -1.39
CA ARG A 70 10.00 -13.70 -1.94
C ARG A 70 9.99 -14.91 -0.99
N GLY A 71 11.12 -15.22 -0.36
CA GLY A 71 11.20 -16.31 0.64
C GLY A 71 10.43 -16.05 1.94
N GLN A 72 9.98 -14.81 2.19
CA GLN A 72 9.25 -14.41 3.40
C GLN A 72 7.77 -14.11 3.15
N THR A 73 7.29 -14.32 1.93
CA THR A 73 5.96 -13.91 1.46
C THR A 73 5.27 -15.07 0.72
N SER A 74 3.98 -14.92 0.43
CA SER A 74 3.20 -15.92 -0.29
C SER A 74 3.35 -15.79 -1.81
N ASP A 75 2.82 -16.77 -2.56
CA ASP A 75 2.81 -16.78 -4.03
C ASP A 75 2.02 -15.61 -4.66
N ARG A 76 1.30 -14.80 -3.86
CA ARG A 76 0.62 -13.58 -4.32
C ARG A 76 1.54 -12.39 -4.46
N LEU A 77 2.75 -12.45 -3.89
CA LEU A 77 3.77 -11.43 -4.05
C LEU A 77 4.77 -11.85 -5.11
N GLU A 78 4.87 -11.04 -6.17
CA GLU A 78 5.87 -11.19 -7.21
C GLU A 78 6.92 -10.09 -7.07
N THR A 79 8.18 -10.45 -7.24
CA THR A 79 9.30 -9.52 -7.15
C THR A 79 9.84 -9.18 -8.53
N VAL A 80 10.14 -7.91 -8.76
CA VAL A 80 10.75 -7.40 -10.00
C VAL A 80 12.02 -6.64 -9.63
N THR A 81 13.09 -6.88 -10.38
CA THR A 81 14.32 -6.09 -10.22
C THR A 81 14.18 -4.80 -11.01
N LEU A 82 14.22 -3.65 -10.33
CA LEU A 82 14.02 -2.33 -10.93
C LEU A 82 14.96 -1.31 -10.28
N ASP A 83 15.77 -0.67 -11.11
CA ASP A 83 16.49 0.54 -10.77
C ASP A 83 15.68 1.76 -11.20
N VAL A 84 15.02 2.40 -10.24
CA VAL A 84 14.16 3.58 -10.50
C VAL A 84 14.91 4.80 -11.04
N THR A 85 16.24 4.79 -11.01
CA THR A 85 17.06 5.87 -11.60
C THR A 85 17.26 5.70 -13.10
N LYS A 86 16.96 4.52 -13.64
CA LYS A 86 17.04 4.19 -15.06
C LYS A 86 15.64 4.13 -15.66
N MET A 87 15.51 4.58 -16.91
CA MET A 87 14.24 4.54 -17.66
C MET A 87 14.11 3.26 -18.50
N GLU A 88 15.16 2.46 -18.59
CA GLU A 88 15.22 1.22 -19.39
C GLU A 88 14.66 0.00 -18.64
#